data_AF-A0A945QUQ5-F1
#
_entry.id   AF-A0A945QUQ5-F1
#
_cell.length_a   1.000
_cell.length_b   1.000
_cell.length_c   1.000
_cell.angle_alpha   90.00
_cell.angle_beta   90.00
_cell.angle_gamma   90.00
#
_symmetry.space_group_name_H-M   'P 1'
#
loop_
_entity.id
_entity.type
_entity.pdbx_description
1 polymer ?
#
loop_
_entity_poly.entity_id
_entity_poly.type
_entity_poly.pdbx_seq_one_letter_code
_entity_poly.pdbx_strand_id
1 'polypeptide(L)'
;MKFEIYKTLGETGRSMVKTIFTFIFIFISLIAISPAKAQTELDDGMYAQMQTNKGLILLRLFYDKTPQTVANFVGLAEGSKQWRDPDTQQLKQSKFYDGIKFHRVIKDFMIQSGDPLGTGAGGPGFRFRDEFHPQLKHNKPGILSMANSGPHTNGSQFFITHTATPWLNNKHSVFGEVEQGIEVVNKIAKDDVILSLTILRVGAAAQNFDATIFEKKASEESQKSAETNKKEVPPITKKADPSRIPQPGQPAAETVAVDLMVIAYKGSQLPKENIYYDKPGALAIAQALVEVARQEGIDFADLNSKFTDFPQQMTLPVLQQSAEQLPAFLKPAFHLEVGQISDPIDSPMGFLILRRNQ
;
A
#
# COMPACT_ATOMS: atom_id res chain seq x y z
N MET A 1 -70.16 7.54 -8.34
CA MET A 1 -70.27 8.18 -7.01
C MET A 1 -69.72 9.62 -6.92
N LYS A 2 -69.11 10.20 -7.98
CA LYS A 2 -68.60 11.61 -7.97
C LYS A 2 -69.59 12.65 -8.52
N PHE A 3 -70.60 12.25 -9.30
CA PHE A 3 -71.52 13.19 -9.97
C PHE A 3 -72.79 13.52 -9.15
N GLU A 4 -73.25 12.62 -8.28
CA GLU A 4 -74.45 12.84 -7.45
C GLU A 4 -74.28 13.93 -6.38
N ILE A 5 -73.09 14.05 -5.78
CA ILE A 5 -72.83 15.00 -4.66
C ILE A 5 -72.76 16.46 -5.16
N TYR A 6 -72.40 16.68 -6.43
CA TYR A 6 -72.22 18.03 -6.98
C TYR A 6 -73.56 18.76 -7.25
N LYS A 7 -74.67 18.01 -7.43
CA LYS A 7 -75.99 18.57 -7.73
C LYS A 7 -76.77 19.02 -6.48
N THR A 8 -76.44 18.51 -5.29
CA THR A 8 -77.14 18.82 -4.03
C THR A 8 -76.56 20.02 -3.28
N LEU A 9 -75.46 20.61 -3.76
CA LEU A 9 -74.84 21.78 -3.16
C LEU A 9 -75.48 23.08 -3.68
N GLY A 10 -75.87 23.99 -2.77
CA GLY A 10 -76.26 25.36 -3.08
C GLY A 10 -75.10 26.20 -3.64
N GLU A 11 -75.38 27.43 -4.10
CA GLU A 11 -74.39 28.28 -4.79
C GLU A 11 -73.09 28.49 -4.00
N THR A 12 -73.20 28.68 -2.68
CA THR A 12 -72.06 28.79 -1.75
C THR A 12 -71.21 27.51 -1.65
N GLY A 13 -71.86 26.33 -1.70
CA GLY A 13 -71.16 25.04 -1.67
C GLY A 13 -70.40 24.74 -2.96
N ARG A 14 -70.92 25.15 -4.12
CA ARG A 14 -70.23 24.98 -5.41
C ARG A 14 -69.02 25.91 -5.56
N SER A 15 -69.12 27.12 -5.01
CA SER A 15 -67.99 28.07 -4.98
C SER A 15 -66.84 27.52 -4.14
N MET A 16 -67.13 26.98 -2.95
CA MET A 16 -66.12 26.43 -2.05
C MET A 16 -65.41 25.20 -2.65
N VAL A 17 -66.13 24.33 -3.36
CA VAL A 17 -65.54 23.17 -4.06
C VAL A 17 -64.69 23.59 -5.26
N LYS A 18 -65.08 24.63 -6.01
CA LYS A 18 -64.24 25.21 -7.08
C LYS A 18 -62.95 25.80 -6.52
N THR A 19 -63.02 26.57 -5.42
CA THR A 19 -61.84 27.16 -4.78
C THR A 19 -60.89 26.08 -4.25
N ILE A 20 -61.40 25.01 -3.63
CA ILE A 20 -60.58 23.89 -3.15
C ILE A 20 -59.91 23.14 -4.32
N PHE A 21 -60.62 22.92 -5.44
CA PHE A 21 -60.01 22.30 -6.63
C PHE A 21 -58.98 23.20 -7.32
N THR A 22 -59.21 24.51 -7.37
CA THR A 22 -58.24 25.48 -7.91
C THR A 22 -56.97 25.56 -7.04
N PHE A 23 -57.09 25.49 -5.72
CA PHE A 23 -55.91 25.44 -4.83
C PHE A 23 -55.16 24.10 -4.90
N ILE A 24 -55.85 22.96 -5.06
CA ILE A 24 -55.20 21.65 -5.25
C ILE A 24 -54.45 21.59 -6.60
N PHE A 25 -54.96 22.24 -7.65
CA PHE A 25 -54.27 22.33 -8.94
C PHE A 25 -53.04 23.25 -8.92
N ILE A 26 -53.07 24.34 -8.15
CA ILE A 26 -51.93 25.26 -7.98
C ILE A 26 -50.86 24.66 -7.04
N PHE A 27 -51.24 23.81 -6.08
CA PHE A 27 -50.26 23.11 -5.23
C PHE A 27 -49.58 21.93 -5.94
N ILE A 28 -50.24 21.31 -6.92
CA ILE A 28 -49.64 20.24 -7.75
C ILE A 28 -48.73 20.82 -8.85
N SER A 29 -48.95 22.06 -9.31
CA SER A 29 -48.06 22.70 -10.29
C SER A 29 -46.77 23.29 -9.70
N LEU A 30 -46.62 23.37 -8.37
CA LEU A 30 -45.39 23.82 -7.70
C LEU A 30 -44.41 22.71 -7.29
N ILE A 31 -44.72 21.44 -7.54
CA ILE A 31 -43.84 20.29 -7.17
C ILE A 31 -43.04 19.76 -8.38
N ALA A 32 -43.15 20.38 -9.55
CA ALA A 32 -42.34 20.03 -10.73
C ALA A 32 -41.19 21.02 -10.97
N ILE A 33 -40.49 21.45 -9.90
CA ILE A 33 -39.10 21.90 -10.06
C ILE A 33 -38.24 20.63 -9.93
N SER A 34 -38.17 19.87 -11.02
CA SER A 34 -37.08 18.93 -11.19
C SER A 34 -35.78 19.73 -11.13
N PRO A 35 -34.80 19.41 -10.26
CA PRO A 35 -33.46 19.88 -10.53
C PRO A 35 -33.09 19.26 -11.88
N ALA A 36 -32.79 20.11 -12.86
CA ALA A 36 -32.16 19.66 -14.08
C ALA A 36 -30.91 18.90 -13.65
N LYS A 37 -30.97 17.56 -13.71
CA LYS A 37 -29.80 16.69 -13.64
C LYS A 37 -28.96 17.05 -14.87
N ALA A 38 -28.07 18.03 -14.71
CA ALA A 38 -26.87 18.10 -15.51
C ALA A 38 -25.96 16.95 -15.04
N GLN A 39 -26.38 15.72 -15.31
CA GLN A 39 -25.55 14.55 -15.17
C GLN A 39 -24.77 14.52 -16.49
N THR A 40 -23.57 15.10 -16.49
CA THR A 40 -22.62 14.94 -17.60
C THR A 40 -22.54 13.46 -17.93
N GLU A 41 -22.98 13.07 -19.13
CA GLU A 41 -22.78 11.71 -19.62
C GLU A 41 -21.28 11.49 -19.70
N LEU A 42 -20.78 10.53 -18.92
CA LEU A 42 -19.36 10.18 -18.90
C LEU A 42 -19.04 9.40 -20.18
N ASP A 43 -17.89 9.66 -20.77
CA ASP A 43 -17.37 8.84 -21.87
C ASP A 43 -17.12 7.40 -21.39
N ASP A 44 -17.10 6.45 -22.35
CA ASP A 44 -16.68 5.08 -22.10
C ASP A 44 -15.31 5.03 -21.37
N GLY A 45 -15.28 4.28 -20.27
CA GLY A 45 -14.13 4.22 -19.38
C GLY A 45 -14.46 3.73 -17.98
N MET A 46 -13.42 3.65 -17.16
CA MET A 46 -13.55 3.33 -15.74
C MET A 46 -13.21 4.56 -14.92
N TYR A 47 -14.05 4.86 -13.93
CA TYR A 47 -13.90 6.03 -13.09
C TYR A 47 -13.96 5.64 -11.61
N ALA A 48 -13.31 6.43 -10.76
CA ALA A 48 -13.46 6.37 -9.32
C ALA A 48 -14.09 7.67 -8.82
N GLN A 49 -15.29 7.56 -8.26
CA GLN A 49 -16.01 8.62 -7.61
C GLN A 49 -15.56 8.66 -6.14
N MET A 50 -14.68 9.60 -5.81
CA MET A 50 -14.12 9.78 -4.48
C MET A 50 -14.84 10.93 -3.77
N GLN A 51 -15.72 10.58 -2.84
CA GLN A 51 -16.37 11.57 -1.98
C GLN A 51 -15.44 11.90 -0.83
N THR A 52 -15.10 13.16 -0.67
CA THR A 52 -14.32 13.67 0.48
C THR A 52 -15.17 14.61 1.33
N ASN A 53 -14.67 14.98 2.51
CA ASN A 53 -15.26 16.06 3.31
C ASN A 53 -15.07 17.46 2.70
N LYS A 54 -14.34 17.60 1.58
CA LYS A 54 -14.19 18.86 0.81
C LYS A 54 -15.00 18.90 -0.48
N GLY A 55 -15.61 17.79 -0.87
CA GLY A 55 -16.37 17.67 -2.11
C GLY A 55 -16.05 16.39 -2.87
N LEU A 56 -16.59 16.29 -4.08
CA LEU A 56 -16.41 15.15 -4.95
C LEU A 56 -15.19 15.33 -5.86
N ILE A 57 -14.37 14.30 -5.98
CA ILE A 57 -13.32 14.18 -6.99
C ILE A 57 -13.69 12.99 -7.88
N LEU A 58 -13.80 13.21 -9.19
CA LEU A 58 -13.99 12.13 -10.16
C LEU A 58 -12.66 11.85 -10.86
N LEU A 59 -12.19 10.61 -10.74
CA LEU A 59 -10.92 10.17 -11.32
C LEU A 59 -11.20 9.25 -12.51
N ARG A 60 -10.58 9.48 -13.67
CA ARG A 60 -10.54 8.53 -14.78
C ARG A 60 -9.37 7.57 -14.58
N LEU A 61 -9.60 6.27 -14.77
CA LEU A 61 -8.63 5.20 -14.54
C LEU A 61 -8.14 4.61 -15.86
N PHE A 62 -6.82 4.45 -16.01
CA PHE A 62 -6.16 3.97 -17.24
C PHE A 62 -5.94 2.45 -17.23
N TYR A 63 -7.04 1.69 -17.11
CA TYR A 63 -7.01 0.23 -16.97
C TYR A 63 -6.46 -0.52 -18.19
N ASP A 64 -6.40 0.13 -19.35
CA ASP A 64 -5.81 -0.36 -20.59
C ASP A 64 -4.27 -0.28 -20.59
N LYS A 65 -3.70 0.71 -19.89
CA LYS A 65 -2.25 1.01 -19.88
C LYS A 65 -1.55 0.51 -18.63
N THR A 66 -2.25 0.50 -17.49
CA THR A 66 -1.74 0.05 -16.19
C THR A 66 -2.74 -0.89 -15.52
N PRO A 67 -3.03 -2.06 -16.14
CA PRO A 67 -4.10 -2.95 -15.71
C PRO A 67 -3.87 -3.51 -14.30
N GLN A 68 -2.64 -3.85 -13.91
CA GLN A 68 -2.38 -4.40 -12.57
C GLN A 68 -2.59 -3.35 -11.49
N THR A 69 -2.15 -2.12 -11.74
CA THR A 69 -2.31 -0.99 -10.83
C THR A 69 -3.78 -0.62 -10.65
N VAL A 70 -4.54 -0.55 -11.75
CA VAL A 70 -5.98 -0.28 -11.69
C VAL A 70 -6.74 -1.44 -11.05
N ALA A 71 -6.41 -2.69 -11.36
CA ALA A 71 -7.00 -3.87 -10.72
C ALA A 71 -6.82 -3.83 -9.19
N ASN A 72 -5.60 -3.50 -8.72
CA ASN A 72 -5.34 -3.34 -7.30
C ASN A 72 -6.17 -2.22 -6.66
N PHE A 73 -6.21 -1.04 -7.28
CA PHE A 73 -6.96 0.11 -6.77
C PHE A 73 -8.46 -0.18 -6.70
N VAL A 74 -9.02 -0.75 -7.76
CA VAL A 74 -10.43 -1.15 -7.86
C VAL A 74 -10.77 -2.25 -6.85
N GLY A 75 -9.93 -3.28 -6.73
CA GLY A 75 -10.16 -4.38 -5.80
C GLY A 75 -10.18 -3.92 -4.34
N LEU A 76 -9.27 -3.00 -3.97
CA LEU A 76 -9.26 -2.37 -2.65
C LEU A 76 -10.47 -1.46 -2.43
N ALA A 77 -10.84 -0.66 -3.43
CA ALA A 77 -12.01 0.22 -3.38
C ALA A 77 -13.33 -0.53 -3.16
N GLU A 78 -13.52 -1.62 -3.89
CA GLU A 78 -14.74 -2.43 -3.83
C GLU A 78 -14.75 -3.40 -2.65
N GLY A 79 -13.59 -3.59 -2.00
CA GLY A 79 -13.41 -4.56 -0.93
C GLY A 79 -13.39 -6.01 -1.42
N SER A 80 -13.21 -6.25 -2.72
CA SER A 80 -13.03 -7.59 -3.27
C SER A 80 -11.61 -8.12 -3.03
N LYS A 81 -10.62 -7.23 -2.86
CA LYS A 81 -9.23 -7.57 -2.56
C LYS A 81 -8.98 -7.66 -1.06
N GLN A 82 -8.36 -8.77 -0.63
CA GLN A 82 -7.89 -8.93 0.74
C GLN A 82 -6.66 -8.06 1.01
N TRP A 83 -6.61 -7.47 2.20
CA TRP A 83 -5.46 -6.71 2.70
C TRP A 83 -5.17 -7.08 4.15
N ARG A 84 -3.93 -6.88 4.59
CA ARG A 84 -3.54 -7.10 5.99
C ARG A 84 -3.52 -5.78 6.73
N ASP A 85 -4.27 -5.73 7.81
CA ASP A 85 -4.29 -4.60 8.71
C ASP A 85 -2.92 -4.46 9.40
N PRO A 86 -2.24 -3.31 9.29
CA PRO A 86 -0.89 -3.16 9.84
C PRO A 86 -0.85 -3.14 11.37
N ASP A 87 -1.93 -2.77 12.06
CA ASP A 87 -2.00 -2.74 13.52
C ASP A 87 -2.31 -4.13 14.09
N THR A 88 -3.36 -4.76 13.58
CA THR A 88 -3.88 -6.04 14.11
C THR A 88 -3.29 -7.27 13.44
N GLN A 89 -2.58 -7.09 12.31
CA GLN A 89 -2.07 -8.15 11.44
C GLN A 89 -3.15 -9.08 10.86
N GLN A 90 -4.43 -8.76 11.03
CA GLN A 90 -5.54 -9.56 10.53
C GLN A 90 -5.78 -9.31 9.04
N LEU A 91 -6.23 -10.35 8.33
CA LEU A 91 -6.71 -10.19 6.96
C LEU A 91 -8.11 -9.59 6.98
N LYS A 92 -8.30 -8.53 6.20
CA LYS A 92 -9.57 -7.83 5.99
C LYS A 92 -9.96 -7.86 4.53
N GLN A 93 -11.26 -7.85 4.27
CA GLN A 93 -11.85 -7.81 2.94
C GLN A 93 -13.07 -6.89 3.00
N SER A 94 -12.79 -5.60 2.90
CA SER A 94 -13.75 -4.50 3.07
C SER A 94 -13.31 -3.34 2.19
N LYS A 95 -14.22 -2.38 1.93
CA LYS A 95 -13.88 -1.15 1.20
C LYS A 95 -12.73 -0.44 1.89
N PHE A 96 -11.56 -0.47 1.27
CA PHE A 96 -10.30 -0.12 1.92
C PHE A 96 -10.16 1.39 2.13
N TYR A 97 -10.55 2.19 1.13
CA TYR A 97 -10.30 3.64 1.14
C TYR A 97 -11.31 4.45 1.95
N ASP A 98 -12.45 3.85 2.31
CA ASP A 98 -13.50 4.52 3.08
C ASP A 98 -12.98 4.85 4.49
N GLY A 99 -13.01 6.14 4.85
CA GLY A 99 -12.49 6.66 6.11
C GLY A 99 -10.98 6.95 6.13
N ILE A 100 -10.24 6.64 5.06
CA ILE A 100 -8.80 6.94 4.99
C ILE A 100 -8.58 8.44 4.79
N LYS A 101 -7.62 8.99 5.54
CA LYS A 101 -7.25 10.40 5.49
C LYS A 101 -6.14 10.70 4.47
N PHE A 102 -6.09 11.95 4.01
CA PHE A 102 -4.95 12.52 3.31
C PHE A 102 -3.85 12.86 4.32
N HIS A 103 -2.96 11.91 4.59
CA HIS A 103 -1.92 12.04 5.62
C HIS A 103 -0.79 12.98 5.24
N ARG A 104 -0.59 13.24 3.95
CA ARG A 104 0.47 14.13 3.46
C ARG A 104 -0.06 15.02 2.34
N VAL A 105 -0.07 16.33 2.60
CA VAL A 105 -0.49 17.35 1.64
C VAL A 105 0.63 18.38 1.53
N ILE A 106 1.12 18.60 0.32
CA ILE A 106 2.15 19.60 0.03
C ILE A 106 1.58 20.55 -1.02
N LYS A 107 1.38 21.80 -0.61
CA LYS A 107 0.89 22.86 -1.48
C LYS A 107 1.78 22.97 -2.72
N ASP A 108 1.16 23.16 -3.88
CA ASP A 108 1.85 23.30 -5.16
C ASP A 108 2.69 22.08 -5.57
N PHE A 109 2.42 20.91 -4.94
CA PHE A 109 3.02 19.63 -5.31
C PHE A 109 1.97 18.52 -5.46
N MET A 110 1.41 18.01 -4.36
CA MET A 110 0.46 16.89 -4.39
C MET A 110 -0.32 16.70 -3.07
N ILE A 111 -1.40 15.94 -3.14
CA ILE A 111 -2.12 15.34 -2.00
C ILE A 111 -1.93 13.82 -2.02
N GLN A 112 -1.60 13.20 -0.90
CA GLN A 112 -1.33 11.76 -0.77
C GLN A 112 -2.23 11.13 0.28
N SER A 113 -2.77 9.95 -0.05
CA SER A 113 -3.70 9.16 0.76
C SER A 113 -3.43 7.65 0.57
N GLY A 114 -4.33 6.80 1.07
CA GLY A 114 -4.27 5.34 0.94
C GLY A 114 -3.44 4.65 2.01
N ASP A 115 -3.09 5.34 3.10
CA ASP A 115 -2.47 4.74 4.29
C ASP A 115 -3.51 4.50 5.39
N PRO A 116 -3.81 3.24 5.78
CA PRO A 116 -4.77 2.93 6.82
C PRO A 116 -4.33 3.42 8.22
N LEU A 117 -3.03 3.61 8.46
CA LEU A 117 -2.50 4.21 9.70
C LEU A 117 -2.52 5.74 9.63
N GLY A 118 -2.52 6.29 8.42
CA GLY A 118 -2.38 7.71 8.15
C GLY A 118 -1.10 8.34 8.69
N THR A 119 -0.01 7.55 8.80
CA THR A 119 1.32 7.99 9.26
C THR A 119 2.29 8.22 8.10
N GLY A 120 1.97 7.71 6.91
CA GLY A 120 2.82 7.58 5.75
C GLY A 120 3.51 6.22 5.62
N ALA A 121 3.51 5.39 6.67
CA ALA A 121 4.27 4.14 6.72
C ALA A 121 3.41 2.87 6.55
N GLY A 122 2.08 2.98 6.59
CA GLY A 122 1.20 1.82 6.44
C GLY A 122 0.95 1.42 4.98
N GLY A 123 0.15 0.38 4.81
CA GLY A 123 -0.20 -0.17 3.51
C GLY A 123 -1.05 -1.43 3.63
N PRO A 124 -1.29 -2.15 2.52
CA PRO A 124 -2.24 -3.27 2.50
C PRO A 124 -1.58 -4.61 2.87
N GLY A 125 -0.32 -4.59 3.31
CA GLY A 125 0.46 -5.78 3.68
C GLY A 125 0.98 -6.61 2.52
N PHE A 126 0.95 -6.07 1.30
CA PHE A 126 1.60 -6.61 0.12
C PHE A 126 2.18 -5.48 -0.73
N ARG A 127 3.05 -5.83 -1.67
CA ARG A 127 3.63 -4.92 -2.66
C ARG A 127 3.50 -5.50 -4.06
N PHE A 128 3.55 -4.64 -5.08
CA PHE A 128 3.56 -5.07 -6.49
C PHE A 128 4.39 -4.13 -7.37
N ARG A 129 4.78 -4.65 -8.54
CA ARG A 129 5.65 -3.99 -9.52
C ARG A 129 5.07 -2.67 -10.05
N ASP A 130 5.96 -1.80 -10.53
CA ASP A 130 5.56 -0.64 -11.31
C ASP A 130 5.05 -1.00 -12.71
N GLU A 131 4.13 -0.18 -13.22
CA GLU A 131 3.67 -0.17 -14.61
C GLU A 131 3.91 1.22 -15.21
N PHE A 132 4.90 1.34 -16.09
CA PHE A 132 5.21 2.58 -16.79
C PHE A 132 4.77 2.50 -18.25
N HIS A 133 4.08 3.54 -18.72
CA HIS A 133 3.65 3.66 -20.10
C HIS A 133 4.21 4.94 -20.73
N PRO A 134 4.70 4.93 -22.00
CA PRO A 134 5.31 6.10 -22.62
C PRO A 134 4.43 7.36 -22.64
N GLN A 135 3.11 7.17 -22.75
CA GLN A 135 2.13 8.27 -22.78
C GLN A 135 1.72 8.78 -21.40
N LEU A 136 2.01 8.05 -20.32
CA LEU A 136 1.57 8.42 -18.97
C LEU A 136 2.71 9.13 -18.25
N LYS A 137 2.53 10.44 -18.03
CA LYS A 137 3.54 11.34 -17.47
C LYS A 137 2.91 12.34 -16.50
N HIS A 138 3.72 12.85 -15.59
CA HIS A 138 3.33 13.89 -14.64
C HIS A 138 3.49 15.28 -15.26
N ASN A 139 2.78 15.54 -16.36
CA ASN A 139 2.95 16.74 -17.21
C ASN A 139 1.90 17.84 -16.96
N LYS A 140 0.89 17.59 -16.12
CA LYS A 140 -0.18 18.54 -15.79
C LYS A 140 -0.67 18.33 -14.34
N PRO A 141 -1.43 19.28 -13.77
CA PRO A 141 -2.20 19.05 -12.55
C PRO A 141 -3.17 17.87 -12.68
N GLY A 142 -3.52 17.25 -11.56
CA GLY A 142 -4.56 16.22 -11.49
C GLY A 142 -4.11 14.82 -11.90
N ILE A 143 -2.82 14.57 -12.11
CA ILE A 143 -2.32 13.21 -12.39
C ILE A 143 -2.39 12.36 -11.12
N LEU A 144 -3.02 11.18 -11.21
CA LEU A 144 -3.17 10.18 -10.15
C LEU A 144 -2.07 9.11 -10.31
N SER A 145 -1.33 8.83 -9.24
CA SER A 145 -0.19 7.92 -9.28
C SER A 145 0.03 7.18 -7.98
N MET A 146 0.65 6.00 -8.06
CA MET A 146 1.01 5.21 -6.87
C MET A 146 2.17 5.85 -6.11
N ALA A 147 2.03 5.95 -4.79
CA ALA A 147 3.16 6.21 -3.92
C ALA A 147 3.94 4.90 -3.68
N ASN A 148 5.26 4.99 -3.64
CA ASN A 148 6.15 3.85 -3.40
C ASN A 148 7.39 4.30 -2.60
N SER A 149 8.16 3.33 -2.10
CA SER A 149 9.41 3.52 -1.35
C SER A 149 10.65 3.10 -2.17
N GLY A 150 10.53 3.10 -3.49
CA GLY A 150 11.49 2.54 -4.43
C GLY A 150 10.83 1.64 -5.47
N PRO A 151 11.60 1.14 -6.45
CA PRO A 151 11.09 0.27 -7.51
C PRO A 151 10.24 -0.87 -6.95
N HIS A 152 9.11 -1.12 -7.60
CA HIS A 152 8.22 -2.26 -7.36
C HIS A 152 7.65 -2.37 -5.93
N THR A 153 7.57 -1.25 -5.22
CA THR A 153 7.00 -1.20 -3.86
C THR A 153 5.61 -0.56 -3.81
N ASN A 154 4.84 -0.64 -4.90
CA ASN A 154 3.47 -0.14 -4.92
C ASN A 154 2.59 -0.94 -3.97
N GLY A 155 1.69 -0.26 -3.25
CA GLY A 155 0.77 -0.89 -2.29
C GLY A 155 -0.64 -0.32 -2.45
N SER A 156 -1.10 0.42 -1.44
CA SER A 156 -2.40 1.10 -1.46
C SER A 156 -2.28 2.62 -1.50
N GLN A 157 -1.11 3.16 -1.15
CA GLN A 157 -0.92 4.59 -1.11
C GLN A 157 -0.85 5.18 -2.52
N PHE A 158 -1.54 6.30 -2.74
CA PHE A 158 -1.56 7.04 -4.00
C PHE A 158 -1.45 8.53 -3.73
N PHE A 159 -1.13 9.30 -4.76
CA PHE A 159 -1.17 10.75 -4.72
C PHE A 159 -1.80 11.35 -5.97
N ILE A 160 -2.33 12.57 -5.84
CA ILE A 160 -2.86 13.39 -6.92
C ILE A 160 -2.04 14.69 -6.95
N THR A 161 -1.52 15.03 -8.12
CA THR A 161 -0.65 16.21 -8.30
C THR A 161 -1.43 17.52 -8.35
N HIS A 162 -0.87 18.59 -7.76
CA HIS A 162 -1.35 19.97 -7.94
C HIS A 162 -0.78 20.64 -9.18
N THR A 163 0.39 20.19 -9.65
CA THR A 163 1.12 20.78 -10.77
C THR A 163 1.87 19.71 -11.56
N ALA A 164 2.47 20.08 -12.70
CA ALA A 164 3.36 19.20 -13.44
C ALA A 164 4.60 18.85 -12.59
N THR A 165 4.91 17.55 -12.48
CA THR A 165 5.99 17.02 -11.63
C THR A 165 6.88 16.03 -12.40
N PRO A 166 7.52 16.45 -13.51
CA PRO A 166 8.20 15.54 -14.44
C PRO A 166 9.34 14.71 -13.83
N TRP A 167 9.90 15.12 -12.69
CA TRP A 167 10.93 14.35 -11.96
C TRP A 167 10.42 13.04 -11.35
N LEU A 168 9.09 12.83 -11.32
CA LEU A 168 8.42 11.61 -10.89
C LEU A 168 8.18 10.61 -12.04
N ASN A 169 8.44 11.01 -13.29
CA ASN A 169 8.25 10.14 -14.45
C ASN A 169 9.12 8.88 -14.35
N ASN A 170 8.52 7.72 -14.64
CA ASN A 170 9.14 6.40 -14.55
C ASN A 170 9.69 6.06 -13.14
N LYS A 171 9.19 6.74 -12.10
CA LYS A 171 9.43 6.41 -10.70
C LYS A 171 8.15 6.03 -9.98
N HIS A 172 7.02 6.60 -10.40
CA HIS A 172 5.69 6.32 -9.87
C HIS A 172 4.75 5.91 -11.00
N SER A 173 3.98 4.84 -10.78
CA SER A 173 3.04 4.32 -11.77
C SER A 173 1.85 5.26 -11.87
N VAL A 174 1.70 5.94 -13.00
CA VAL A 174 0.55 6.79 -13.33
C VAL A 174 -0.58 5.88 -13.77
N PHE A 175 -1.72 5.90 -13.07
CA PHE A 175 -2.83 4.98 -13.35
C PHE A 175 -4.18 5.68 -13.53
N GLY A 176 -4.18 7.01 -13.54
CA GLY A 176 -5.37 7.80 -13.82
C GLY A 176 -5.11 9.29 -13.78
N GLU A 177 -6.20 10.05 -13.87
CA GLU A 177 -6.19 11.51 -13.70
C GLU A 177 -7.54 12.03 -13.20
N VAL A 178 -7.56 13.26 -12.71
CA VAL A 178 -8.77 13.97 -12.32
C VAL A 178 -9.55 14.35 -13.58
N GLU A 179 -10.74 13.78 -13.71
CA GLU A 179 -11.73 14.12 -14.74
C GLU A 179 -12.55 15.34 -14.30
N GLN A 180 -12.97 15.37 -13.03
CA GLN A 180 -13.73 16.49 -12.43
C GLN A 180 -13.33 16.71 -10.97
N GLY A 181 -13.43 17.95 -10.48
CA GLY A 181 -13.15 18.27 -9.08
C GLY A 181 -11.70 18.67 -8.79
N ILE A 182 -10.96 19.24 -9.75
CA ILE A 182 -9.59 19.72 -9.52
C ILE A 182 -9.54 20.83 -8.45
N GLU A 183 -10.60 21.64 -8.36
CA GLU A 183 -10.78 22.63 -7.32
C GLU A 183 -11.01 22.01 -5.93
N VAL A 184 -11.56 20.78 -5.86
CA VAL A 184 -11.68 20.02 -4.62
C VAL A 184 -10.31 19.50 -4.23
N VAL A 185 -9.55 18.92 -5.17
CA VAL A 185 -8.15 18.50 -4.96
C VAL A 185 -7.33 19.65 -4.35
N ASN A 186 -7.41 20.84 -4.93
CA ASN A 186 -6.67 22.02 -4.43
C ASN A 186 -7.15 22.54 -3.06
N LYS A 187 -8.33 22.13 -2.59
CA LYS A 187 -8.89 22.49 -1.27
C LYS A 187 -8.58 21.47 -0.19
N ILE A 188 -8.15 20.26 -0.54
CA ILE A 188 -7.80 19.21 0.41
C ILE A 188 -6.63 19.69 1.28
N ALA A 189 -6.81 19.57 2.58
CA ALA A 189 -5.81 19.81 3.60
C ALA A 189 -5.39 18.48 4.25
N LYS A 190 -4.29 18.53 5.02
CA LYS A 190 -3.86 17.37 5.79
C LYS A 190 -4.97 16.93 6.76
N ASP A 191 -5.12 15.62 6.90
CA ASP A 191 -6.12 14.96 7.75
C ASP A 191 -7.58 15.09 7.28
N ASP A 192 -7.84 15.70 6.11
CA ASP A 192 -9.12 15.52 5.41
C ASP A 192 -9.32 14.05 5.04
N VAL A 193 -10.57 13.64 4.84
CA VAL A 193 -10.95 12.22 4.76
C VAL A 193 -11.69 11.88 3.48
N ILE A 194 -11.39 10.69 2.95
CA ILE A 194 -12.22 10.02 1.96
C ILE A 194 -13.42 9.44 2.71
N LEU A 195 -14.61 9.96 2.44
CA LEU A 195 -15.85 9.46 3.03
C LEU A 195 -16.29 8.17 2.36
N SER A 196 -16.17 8.10 1.03
CA SER A 196 -16.40 6.89 0.26
C SER A 196 -15.68 6.90 -1.08
N LEU A 197 -15.36 5.72 -1.60
CA LEU A 197 -14.80 5.56 -2.94
C LEU A 197 -15.57 4.50 -3.74
N THR A 198 -16.21 4.93 -4.83
CA THR A 198 -17.07 4.06 -5.67
C THR A 198 -16.53 3.97 -7.09
N ILE A 199 -16.45 2.76 -7.63
CA ILE A 199 -16.01 2.53 -9.01
C ILE A 199 -17.21 2.56 -9.96
N LEU A 200 -17.09 3.37 -11.02
CA LEU A 200 -18.06 3.48 -12.10
C LEU A 200 -17.46 2.85 -13.36
N ARG A 201 -18.21 1.97 -14.03
CA ARG A 201 -17.79 1.30 -15.26
C ARG A 201 -18.76 1.68 -16.38
N VAL A 202 -18.28 2.47 -17.34
CA VAL A 202 -19.06 2.97 -18.47
C VAL A 202 -18.54 2.31 -19.75
N GLY A 203 -19.44 1.74 -20.54
CA GLY A 203 -19.09 0.99 -21.75
C GLY A 203 -18.68 -0.47 -21.51
N ALA A 204 -18.78 -1.28 -22.57
CA ALA A 204 -18.57 -2.72 -22.49
C ALA A 204 -17.15 -3.12 -22.06
N ALA A 205 -16.14 -2.38 -22.50
CA ALA A 205 -14.74 -2.68 -22.17
C ALA A 205 -14.46 -2.52 -20.67
N ALA A 206 -14.98 -1.46 -20.03
CA ALA A 206 -14.80 -1.24 -18.60
C ALA A 206 -15.63 -2.23 -17.77
N GLN A 207 -16.84 -2.59 -18.22
CA GLN A 207 -17.69 -3.59 -17.56
C GLN A 207 -17.08 -5.00 -17.58
N ASN A 208 -16.40 -5.36 -18.66
CA ASN A 208 -15.74 -6.66 -18.82
C ASN A 208 -14.32 -6.69 -18.23
N PHE A 209 -13.83 -5.60 -17.63
CA PHE A 209 -12.53 -5.59 -16.99
C PHE A 209 -12.56 -6.47 -15.73
N ASP A 210 -11.88 -7.62 -15.80
CA ASP A 210 -11.74 -8.53 -14.68
C ASP A 210 -10.42 -8.27 -13.94
N ALA A 211 -10.54 -7.56 -12.81
CA ALA A 211 -9.40 -7.31 -11.92
C ALA A 211 -8.75 -8.61 -11.42
N THR A 212 -9.53 -9.68 -11.22
CA THR A 212 -9.06 -10.93 -10.60
C THR A 212 -8.00 -11.64 -11.45
N ILE A 213 -8.01 -11.47 -12.77
CA ILE A 213 -7.00 -12.02 -13.67
C ILE A 213 -5.62 -11.43 -13.37
N PHE A 214 -5.54 -10.10 -13.23
CA PHE A 214 -4.29 -9.40 -12.96
C PHE A 214 -3.81 -9.64 -11.54
N GLU A 215 -4.74 -9.78 -10.59
CA GLU A 215 -4.41 -10.18 -9.22
C GLU A 215 -3.85 -11.60 -9.14
N LYS A 216 -4.47 -12.56 -9.84
CA LYS A 216 -4.00 -13.93 -9.91
C LYS A 216 -2.62 -13.99 -10.53
N LYS A 217 -2.41 -13.30 -11.66
CA LYS A 217 -1.09 -13.21 -12.31
C LYS A 217 -0.03 -12.57 -11.40
N ALA A 218 -0.37 -11.49 -10.71
CA ALA A 218 0.54 -10.85 -9.75
C ALA A 218 0.88 -11.78 -8.58
N SER A 219 -0.11 -12.51 -8.06
CA SER A 219 0.07 -13.49 -7.00
C SER A 219 0.95 -14.66 -7.46
N GLU A 220 0.71 -15.21 -8.65
CA GLU A 220 1.51 -16.28 -9.24
C GLU A 220 2.96 -15.85 -9.50
N GLU A 221 3.17 -14.66 -10.05
CA GLU A 221 4.51 -14.08 -10.23
C GLU A 221 5.22 -13.92 -8.87
N SER A 222 4.52 -13.38 -7.87
CA SER A 222 5.08 -13.20 -6.51
C SER A 222 5.42 -14.55 -5.85
N GLN A 223 4.55 -15.55 -6.00
CA GLN A 223 4.80 -16.92 -5.51
C GLN A 223 6.00 -17.56 -6.20
N LYS A 224 6.09 -17.44 -7.53
CA LYS A 224 7.23 -17.97 -8.29
C LYS A 224 8.54 -17.31 -7.87
N SER A 225 8.54 -16.00 -7.69
CA SER A 225 9.70 -15.27 -7.20
C SER A 225 10.05 -15.63 -5.75
N ALA A 226 9.05 -15.84 -4.88
CA ALA A 226 9.27 -16.29 -3.51
C ALA A 226 9.89 -17.69 -3.48
N GLU A 227 9.41 -18.64 -4.30
CA GLU A 227 9.99 -19.98 -4.41
C GLU A 227 11.43 -19.93 -4.95
N THR A 228 11.70 -19.05 -5.92
CA THR A 228 13.08 -18.82 -6.42
C THR A 228 14.00 -18.24 -5.34
N ASN A 229 13.45 -17.48 -4.39
CA ASN A 229 14.19 -16.90 -3.27
C ASN A 229 14.38 -17.85 -2.08
N LYS A 230 13.88 -19.08 -2.17
CA LYS A 230 14.03 -20.08 -1.13
C LYS A 230 15.51 -20.44 -0.98
N LYS A 231 16.00 -20.31 0.25
CA LYS A 231 17.36 -20.68 0.62
C LYS A 231 17.40 -22.16 0.94
N GLU A 232 18.23 -22.89 0.22
CA GLU A 232 18.59 -24.25 0.55
C GLU A 232 19.80 -24.21 1.48
N VAL A 233 19.57 -24.48 2.77
CA VAL A 233 20.65 -24.46 3.76
C VAL A 233 21.59 -25.63 3.50
N PRO A 234 22.92 -25.40 3.46
CA PRO A 234 23.88 -26.49 3.30
C PRO A 234 23.73 -27.53 4.42
N PRO A 235 23.90 -28.82 4.14
CA PRO A 235 23.85 -29.84 5.19
C PRO A 235 25.00 -29.63 6.18
N ILE A 236 24.73 -29.96 7.45
CA ILE A 236 25.75 -29.94 8.50
C ILE A 236 26.71 -31.11 8.25
N THR A 237 27.93 -30.83 7.80
CA THR A 237 28.93 -31.86 7.45
C THR A 237 30.06 -32.02 8.47
N LYS A 238 30.28 -31.05 9.35
CA LYS A 238 31.35 -31.04 10.36
C LYS A 238 30.83 -30.58 11.72
N LYS A 239 31.65 -30.78 12.76
CA LYS A 239 31.38 -30.22 14.09
C LYS A 239 31.60 -28.70 14.08
N ALA A 240 30.91 -28.02 14.99
CA ALA A 240 31.14 -26.60 15.22
C ALA A 240 32.57 -26.37 15.77
N ASP A 241 33.21 -25.34 15.27
CA ASP A 241 34.45 -24.77 15.79
C ASP A 241 34.11 -24.00 17.08
N PRO A 242 34.58 -24.45 18.26
CA PRO A 242 34.24 -23.81 19.54
C PRO A 242 34.66 -22.35 19.61
N SER A 243 35.68 -21.93 18.85
CA SER A 243 36.13 -20.53 18.83
C SER A 243 35.12 -19.58 18.19
N ARG A 244 34.20 -20.11 17.37
CA ARG A 244 33.17 -19.32 16.67
C ARG A 244 31.87 -19.19 17.47
N ILE A 245 31.77 -19.83 18.63
CA ILE A 245 30.57 -19.87 19.47
C ILE A 245 30.68 -18.81 20.57
N PRO A 246 29.74 -17.86 20.65
CA PRO A 246 29.69 -16.89 21.74
C PRO A 246 29.49 -17.58 23.09
N GLN A 247 30.10 -17.05 24.15
CA GLN A 247 30.02 -17.62 25.50
C GLN A 247 29.19 -16.72 26.43
N PRO A 248 28.40 -17.29 27.36
CA PRO A 248 27.70 -16.50 28.35
C PRO A 248 28.66 -15.66 29.20
N GLY A 249 28.37 -14.36 29.34
CA GLY A 249 29.14 -13.46 30.21
C GLY A 249 30.41 -12.84 29.62
N GLN A 250 30.63 -12.97 28.31
CA GLN A 250 31.72 -12.27 27.63
C GLN A 250 31.64 -10.74 27.85
N PRO A 251 32.76 -10.07 28.19
CA PRO A 251 32.78 -8.63 28.37
C PRO A 251 32.47 -7.91 27.04
N ALA A 252 31.78 -6.78 27.12
CA ALA A 252 31.54 -5.96 25.95
C ALA A 252 32.83 -5.24 25.51
N ALA A 253 33.14 -5.28 24.22
CA ALA A 253 34.18 -4.45 23.61
C ALA A 253 33.69 -3.01 23.38
N GLU A 254 34.60 -2.04 23.44
CA GLU A 254 34.27 -0.63 23.17
C GLU A 254 33.95 -0.37 21.69
N THR A 255 34.64 -1.08 20.79
CA THR A 255 34.48 -0.97 19.34
C THR A 255 34.50 -2.34 18.67
N VAL A 256 33.62 -2.56 17.69
CA VAL A 256 33.58 -3.81 16.91
C VAL A 256 33.40 -3.54 15.43
N ALA A 257 34.15 -4.26 14.60
CA ALA A 257 33.89 -4.36 13.18
C ALA A 257 33.20 -5.71 12.90
N VAL A 258 32.07 -5.67 12.19
CA VAL A 258 31.23 -6.85 11.97
C VAL A 258 30.81 -7.01 10.53
N ASP A 259 30.83 -8.25 10.07
CA ASP A 259 30.14 -8.68 8.86
C ASP A 259 28.69 -9.03 9.21
N LEU A 260 27.76 -8.69 8.31
CA LEU A 260 26.32 -8.88 8.52
C LEU A 260 25.72 -9.75 7.42
N MET A 261 24.99 -10.78 7.84
CA MET A 261 24.05 -11.54 7.02
C MET A 261 22.62 -11.28 7.52
N VAL A 262 21.67 -11.08 6.60
CA VAL A 262 20.27 -10.83 6.93
C VAL A 262 19.38 -11.90 6.34
N ILE A 263 18.53 -12.51 7.17
CA ILE A 263 17.46 -13.40 6.76
C ILE A 263 16.13 -12.68 6.94
N ALA A 264 15.57 -12.22 5.84
CA ALA A 264 14.32 -11.48 5.79
C ALA A 264 13.12 -12.41 6.02
N TYR A 265 12.11 -11.90 6.71
CA TYR A 265 10.79 -12.52 6.80
C TYR A 265 9.68 -11.57 6.32
N LYS A 266 8.52 -12.12 6.00
CA LYS A 266 7.34 -11.37 5.58
C LYS A 266 6.98 -10.30 6.61
N GLY A 267 6.97 -9.04 6.19
CA GLY A 267 6.73 -7.88 7.07
C GLY A 267 7.98 -7.15 7.55
N SER A 268 9.18 -7.65 7.22
CA SER A 268 10.41 -6.88 7.41
C SER A 268 10.46 -5.66 6.49
N GLN A 269 11.18 -4.62 6.92
CA GLN A 269 11.32 -3.34 6.22
C GLN A 269 12.32 -3.40 5.05
N LEU A 270 12.83 -4.58 4.71
CA LEU A 270 13.72 -4.73 3.56
C LEU A 270 12.98 -4.46 2.23
N PRO A 271 13.68 -3.93 1.21
CA PRO A 271 13.09 -3.67 -0.09
C PRO A 271 12.83 -4.95 -0.91
N LYS A 272 13.15 -6.14 -0.41
CA LYS A 272 13.04 -7.40 -1.16
C LYS A 272 11.56 -7.75 -1.42
N GLU A 273 11.20 -7.80 -2.70
CA GLU A 273 9.81 -7.85 -3.17
C GLU A 273 9.09 -9.17 -2.89
N ASN A 274 9.81 -10.27 -2.66
CA ASN A 274 9.22 -11.60 -2.56
C ASN A 274 9.90 -12.42 -1.45
N ILE A 275 9.58 -12.09 -0.20
CA ILE A 275 10.10 -12.80 0.96
C ILE A 275 9.30 -14.09 1.17
N TYR A 276 10.02 -15.20 1.21
CA TYR A 276 9.45 -16.53 1.30
C TYR A 276 8.96 -16.89 2.70
N TYR A 277 9.75 -16.56 3.71
CA TYR A 277 9.55 -17.04 5.07
C TYR A 277 8.59 -16.14 5.85
N ASP A 278 7.73 -16.75 6.67
CA ASP A 278 7.19 -16.07 7.84
C ASP A 278 8.29 -15.94 8.92
N LYS A 279 7.98 -15.25 10.03
CA LYS A 279 8.98 -15.01 11.08
C LYS A 279 9.51 -16.32 11.71
N PRO A 280 8.67 -17.32 12.08
CA PRO A 280 9.18 -18.60 12.57
C PRO A 280 10.04 -19.36 11.55
N GLY A 281 9.63 -19.40 10.27
CA GLY A 281 10.39 -20.05 9.21
C GLY A 281 11.75 -19.39 8.98
N ALA A 282 11.80 -18.06 9.02
CA ALA A 282 13.06 -17.32 8.88
C ALA A 282 13.99 -17.56 10.07
N LEU A 283 13.44 -17.67 11.28
CA LEU A 283 14.24 -18.02 12.47
C LEU A 283 14.88 -19.40 12.31
N ALA A 284 14.11 -20.40 11.86
CA ALA A 284 14.64 -21.75 11.64
C ALA A 284 15.78 -21.77 10.60
N ILE A 285 15.62 -21.03 9.50
CA ILE A 285 16.68 -20.87 8.49
C ILE A 285 17.90 -20.14 9.05
N ALA A 286 17.68 -19.06 9.80
CA ALA A 286 18.78 -18.31 10.41
C ALA A 286 19.56 -19.16 11.41
N GLN A 287 18.88 -19.95 12.25
CA GLN A 287 19.52 -20.89 13.18
C GLN A 287 20.35 -21.94 12.44
N ALA A 288 19.79 -22.56 11.40
CA ALA A 288 20.51 -23.55 10.61
C ALA A 288 21.74 -22.95 9.90
N LEU A 289 21.63 -21.73 9.36
CA LEU A 289 22.78 -21.03 8.76
C LEU A 289 23.86 -20.66 9.79
N VAL A 290 23.47 -20.30 11.01
CA VAL A 290 24.42 -20.07 12.13
C VAL A 290 25.17 -21.36 12.46
N GLU A 291 24.49 -22.50 12.52
CA GLU A 291 25.12 -23.80 12.75
C GLU A 291 26.14 -24.14 11.65
N VAL A 292 25.77 -23.94 10.38
CA VAL A 292 26.68 -24.11 9.23
C VAL A 292 27.86 -23.16 9.32
N ALA A 293 27.63 -21.88 9.61
CA ALA A 293 28.68 -20.86 9.67
C ALA A 293 29.70 -21.12 10.78
N ARG A 294 29.27 -21.74 11.89
CA ARG A 294 30.14 -22.13 13.00
C ARG A 294 30.96 -23.39 12.71
N GLN A 295 30.77 -24.09 11.59
CA GLN A 295 31.57 -25.28 11.26
C GLN A 295 33.01 -24.95 10.89
N GLU A 296 33.90 -25.89 11.20
CA GLU A 296 35.32 -25.79 10.88
C GLU A 296 35.59 -25.69 9.36
N GLY A 297 36.32 -24.65 8.97
CA GLY A 297 36.72 -24.42 7.57
C GLY A 297 35.64 -23.79 6.68
N ILE A 298 34.51 -23.37 7.24
CA ILE A 298 33.50 -22.60 6.51
C ILE A 298 33.86 -21.11 6.51
N ASP A 299 33.75 -20.44 5.37
CA ASP A 299 33.89 -18.98 5.30
C ASP A 299 32.52 -18.30 5.42
N PHE A 300 32.42 -17.37 6.37
CA PHE A 300 31.23 -16.56 6.57
C PHE A 300 30.96 -15.64 5.39
N ALA A 301 32.00 -15.11 4.74
CA ALA A 301 31.84 -14.22 3.59
C ALA A 301 31.17 -14.95 2.41
N ASP A 302 31.57 -16.20 2.16
CA ASP A 302 30.98 -17.06 1.14
C ASP A 302 29.51 -17.35 1.43
N LEU A 303 29.18 -17.73 2.67
CA LEU A 303 27.79 -17.93 3.08
C LEU A 303 26.98 -16.63 2.93
N ASN A 304 27.54 -15.51 3.38
CA ASN A 304 26.88 -14.21 3.33
C ASN A 304 26.54 -13.83 1.89
N SER A 305 27.47 -14.01 0.96
CA SER A 305 27.27 -13.73 -0.47
C SER A 305 26.12 -14.53 -1.10
N LYS A 306 25.85 -15.73 -0.58
CA LYS A 306 24.85 -16.65 -1.13
C LYS A 306 23.47 -16.50 -0.47
N PHE A 307 23.45 -16.20 0.83
CA PHE A 307 22.25 -16.33 1.65
C PHE A 307 21.76 -15.01 2.25
N THR A 308 22.47 -13.90 2.10
CA THR A 308 21.95 -12.63 2.60
C THR A 308 20.80 -12.11 1.74
N ASP A 309 19.75 -11.59 2.38
CA ASP A 309 18.64 -10.89 1.72
C ASP A 309 18.91 -9.40 1.50
N PHE A 310 20.10 -8.92 1.85
CA PHE A 310 20.49 -7.54 1.61
C PHE A 310 20.85 -7.33 0.12
N PRO A 311 20.31 -6.28 -0.55
CA PRO A 311 20.49 -6.09 -1.99
C PRO A 311 21.92 -5.78 -2.45
N GLN A 312 22.80 -5.32 -1.55
CA GLN A 312 24.23 -5.05 -1.80
C GLN A 312 25.04 -5.34 -0.52
N GLN A 313 26.34 -5.59 -0.63
CA GLN A 313 27.22 -5.60 0.54
C GLN A 313 27.21 -4.21 1.18
N MET A 314 26.44 -4.02 2.25
CA MET A 314 26.66 -2.86 3.11
C MET A 314 27.94 -3.11 3.88
N THR A 315 28.95 -2.29 3.63
CA THR A 315 30.03 -2.13 4.59
C THR A 315 29.43 -1.45 5.81
N LEU A 316 29.25 -2.20 6.90
CA LEU A 316 28.83 -1.60 8.16
C LEU A 316 29.97 -0.70 8.66
N PRO A 317 29.66 0.52 9.12
CA PRO A 317 30.66 1.31 9.84
C PRO A 317 31.06 0.56 11.12
N VAL A 318 32.29 0.79 11.58
CA VAL A 318 32.74 0.28 12.88
C VAL A 318 31.77 0.76 13.95
N LEU A 319 31.23 -0.17 14.73
CA LEU A 319 30.28 0.14 15.79
C LEU A 319 31.06 0.58 17.04
N GLN A 320 30.60 1.65 17.69
CA GLN A 320 31.16 2.16 18.94
C GLN A 320 30.11 2.08 20.03
N GLN A 321 30.48 1.53 21.19
CA GLN A 321 29.56 1.31 22.30
C GLN A 321 29.08 2.62 22.94
N SER A 322 29.93 3.65 22.93
CA SER A 322 29.65 4.99 23.44
C SER A 322 28.77 5.84 22.53
N ALA A 323 28.42 5.35 21.33
CA ALA A 323 27.53 6.06 20.43
C ALA A 323 26.13 6.17 21.05
N GLU A 324 25.79 7.39 21.50
CA GLU A 324 24.42 7.74 21.88
C GLU A 324 23.53 7.39 20.68
N GLN A 325 22.56 6.50 20.87
CA GLN A 325 21.54 6.06 19.90
C GLN A 325 21.79 4.77 19.09
N LEU A 326 22.71 3.88 19.49
CA LEU A 326 22.80 2.57 18.81
C LEU A 326 21.50 1.74 19.00
N PRO A 327 20.89 1.20 17.92
CA PRO A 327 19.73 0.34 18.00
C PRO A 327 19.95 -0.88 18.92
N ALA A 328 18.91 -1.25 19.69
CA ALA A 328 19.01 -2.33 20.67
C ALA A 328 19.46 -3.68 20.06
N PHE A 329 19.03 -3.95 18.82
CA PHE A 329 19.39 -5.18 18.10
C PHE A 329 20.86 -5.25 17.66
N LEU A 330 21.65 -4.17 17.77
CA LEU A 330 23.10 -4.19 17.48
C LEU A 330 23.96 -4.38 18.73
N LYS A 331 23.40 -4.17 19.93
CA LYS A 331 24.14 -4.32 21.19
C LYS A 331 24.78 -5.69 21.41
N PRO A 332 24.17 -6.82 20.99
CA PRO A 332 24.80 -8.13 21.15
C PRO A 332 26.17 -8.25 20.46
N ALA A 333 26.45 -7.44 19.42
CA ALA A 333 27.69 -7.52 18.67
C ALA A 333 28.94 -7.20 19.51
N PHE A 334 28.81 -6.37 20.55
CA PHE A 334 29.92 -6.00 21.43
C PHE A 334 30.39 -7.14 22.33
N HIS A 335 29.58 -8.17 22.51
CA HIS A 335 29.93 -9.34 23.31
C HIS A 335 30.64 -10.43 22.49
N LEU A 336 30.85 -10.23 21.19
CA LEU A 336 31.56 -11.16 20.33
C LEU A 336 33.06 -10.95 20.41
N GLU A 337 33.82 -12.04 20.49
CA GLU A 337 35.26 -12.08 20.20
C GLU A 337 35.52 -12.18 18.70
N VAL A 338 36.75 -11.87 18.27
CA VAL A 338 37.14 -11.92 16.85
C VAL A 338 36.93 -13.33 16.31
N GLY A 339 36.20 -13.44 15.19
CA GLY A 339 35.83 -14.70 14.55
C GLY A 339 34.51 -15.31 15.05
N GLN A 340 33.94 -14.82 16.16
CA GLN A 340 32.67 -15.34 16.67
C GLN A 340 31.47 -14.91 15.83
N ILE A 341 30.48 -15.80 15.78
CA ILE A 341 29.24 -15.64 15.04
C ILE A 341 28.08 -15.59 16.04
N SER A 342 27.28 -14.53 16.01
CA SER A 342 26.13 -14.37 16.90
C SER A 342 25.05 -15.43 16.67
N ASP A 343 24.20 -15.64 17.67
CA ASP A 343 22.88 -16.22 17.42
C ASP A 343 22.03 -15.25 16.58
N PRO A 344 20.91 -15.70 15.95
CA PRO A 344 20.05 -14.82 15.18
C PRO A 344 19.44 -13.72 16.05
N ILE A 345 19.60 -12.46 15.64
CA ILE A 345 19.08 -11.29 16.36
C ILE A 345 17.90 -10.71 15.58
N ASP A 346 16.73 -10.61 16.23
CA ASP A 346 15.53 -10.05 15.62
C ASP A 346 15.66 -8.53 15.39
N SER A 347 15.23 -8.05 14.22
CA SER A 347 15.33 -6.64 13.83
C SER A 347 14.22 -6.24 12.85
N PRO A 348 13.99 -4.92 12.64
CA PRO A 348 13.06 -4.46 11.61
C PRO A 348 13.39 -4.95 10.19
N MET A 349 14.67 -5.29 9.92
CA MET A 349 15.11 -5.77 8.61
C MET A 349 15.01 -7.30 8.45
N GLY A 350 14.72 -8.05 9.52
CA GLY A 350 14.80 -9.51 9.54
C GLY A 350 15.73 -10.01 10.64
N PHE A 351 16.08 -11.30 10.62
CA PHE A 351 17.09 -11.84 11.54
C PHE A 351 18.49 -11.48 11.07
N LEU A 352 19.25 -10.83 11.94
CA LEU A 352 20.65 -10.48 11.73
C LEU A 352 21.55 -11.58 12.28
N ILE A 353 22.55 -11.95 11.52
CA ILE A 353 23.65 -12.82 11.95
C ILE A 353 24.94 -12.04 11.79
N LEU A 354 25.66 -11.85 12.88
CA LEU A 354 26.85 -11.00 12.94
C LEU A 354 28.08 -11.86 13.11
N ARG A 355 29.15 -11.59 12.33
CA ARG A 355 30.49 -12.11 12.59
C ARG A 355 31.41 -10.96 12.95
N ARG A 356 32.09 -11.03 14.10
CA ARG A 356 33.15 -10.05 14.39
C ARG A 356 34.40 -10.37 13.56
N ASN A 357 34.88 -9.41 12.78
CA ASN A 357 36.08 -9.59 11.95
C ASN A 357 37.34 -8.95 12.56
N GLN A 358 37.19 -7.90 13.39
CA GLN A 358 38.26 -7.24 14.16
C GLN A 358 37.75 -6.71 15.52
#